data_AF-A0A7V7C2T8-F1
#
_entry.id   AF-A0A7V7C2T8-F1
#
_cell.length_a   1.000
_cell.length_b   1.000
_cell.length_c   1.000
_cell.angle_alpha   90.00
_cell.angle_beta   90.00
_cell.angle_gamma   90.00
#
_symmetry.space_group_name_H-M   'P 1'
#
loop_
_entity.id
_entity.type
_entity.pdbx_description
1 polymer ?
#
loop_
_entity_poly.entity_id
_entity_poly.type
_entity_poly.pdbx_seq_one_letter_code
_entity_poly.pdbx_strand_id
1 'polypeptide(L)'
;AEGGTKDATGSFTIVSATLSFVVDATADFEDGGDGVYSFEKNQDGTVTVSYNKGAGKEWANLRASFEDKYSGFNTITLVLRGPAGKNVLLKPNNAGTLEKSFTFEEGKDVTYTVSAEEITNCLIFMEPDAAGQGSFTIVSVLLSYEETE
;
A
#
# COMPACT_ATOMS: atom_id res chain seq x y z
N ALA A 1 -45.24 12.60 23.93
CA ALA A 1 -44.97 11.63 22.87
C ALA A 1 -45.45 10.27 23.37
N GLU A 2 -46.48 9.69 22.76
CA GLU A 2 -46.91 8.33 23.11
C GLU A 2 -45.90 7.33 22.57
N GLY A 3 -45.49 6.38 23.41
CA GLY A 3 -44.53 5.33 23.07
C GLY A 3 -45.14 4.31 22.11
N GLY A 4 -44.31 3.75 21.23
CA GLY A 4 -44.73 2.76 20.22
C GLY A 4 -45.40 1.53 20.82
N THR A 5 -46.39 1.00 20.09
CA THR A 5 -47.15 -0.20 20.47
C THR A 5 -46.29 -1.47 20.35
N LYS A 6 -46.41 -2.35 21.34
CA LYS A 6 -45.50 -3.48 21.60
C LYS A 6 -45.54 -4.61 20.54
N ASP A 7 -46.46 -4.58 19.58
CA ASP A 7 -46.78 -5.72 18.71
C ASP A 7 -46.97 -5.34 17.23
N ALA A 8 -46.27 -4.30 16.75
CA ALA A 8 -46.30 -3.95 15.32
C ALA A 8 -45.62 -5.03 14.47
N THR A 9 -46.34 -5.59 13.50
CA THR A 9 -45.83 -6.56 12.52
C THR A 9 -45.86 -5.97 11.11
N GLY A 10 -44.85 -6.29 10.30
CA GLY A 10 -44.69 -5.78 8.93
C GLY A 10 -43.52 -6.45 8.23
N SER A 11 -43.32 -6.16 6.95
CA SER A 11 -42.16 -6.63 6.18
C SER A 11 -41.40 -5.45 5.60
N PHE A 12 -40.11 -5.63 5.38
CA PHE A 12 -39.29 -4.70 4.63
C PHE A 12 -38.40 -5.50 3.66
N THR A 13 -37.93 -4.83 2.62
CA THR A 13 -37.01 -5.39 1.62
C THR A 13 -35.65 -4.72 1.80
N ILE A 14 -34.59 -5.53 1.91
CA ILE A 14 -33.23 -5.02 1.78
C ILE A 14 -32.99 -4.75 0.30
N VAL A 15 -32.81 -3.48 -0.07
CA VAL A 15 -32.54 -3.06 -1.46
C VAL A 15 -31.09 -3.39 -1.82
N SER A 16 -30.17 -3.16 -0.90
CA SER A 16 -28.78 -3.60 -0.98
C SER A 16 -28.13 -3.64 0.40
N ALA A 17 -27.06 -4.42 0.52
CA ALA A 17 -26.11 -4.35 1.62
C ALA A 17 -24.71 -4.42 0.99
N THR A 18 -23.86 -3.46 1.32
CA THR A 18 -22.47 -3.43 0.85
C THR A 18 -21.55 -3.69 2.03
N LEU A 19 -20.62 -4.61 1.85
CA LEU A 19 -19.58 -4.92 2.82
C LEU A 19 -18.25 -4.45 2.26
N SER A 20 -17.59 -3.53 2.96
CA SER A 20 -16.26 -3.04 2.60
C SER A 20 -15.32 -3.33 3.76
N PHE A 21 -14.24 -4.05 3.46
CA PHE A 21 -13.14 -4.29 4.39
C PHE A 21 -11.88 -3.67 3.82
N VAL A 22 -11.20 -2.90 4.67
CA VAL A 22 -9.88 -2.32 4.39
C VAL A 22 -8.97 -2.75 5.52
N VAL A 23 -7.79 -3.27 5.19
CA VAL A 23 -6.76 -3.61 6.17
C VAL A 23 -5.51 -2.78 5.92
N ASP A 24 -4.83 -2.45 7.01
CA ASP A 24 -3.59 -1.69 7.01
C ASP A 24 -2.39 -2.65 7.01
N ALA A 25 -1.60 -2.59 5.95
CA ALA A 25 -0.37 -3.34 5.74
C ALA A 25 0.89 -2.43 5.72
N THR A 26 0.77 -1.18 6.19
CA THR A 26 1.84 -0.15 6.13
C THR A 26 3.15 -0.63 6.75
N ALA A 27 3.06 -1.43 7.81
CA ALA A 27 4.20 -1.88 8.61
C ALA A 27 4.75 -3.27 8.23
N ASP A 28 4.30 -3.85 7.13
CA ASP A 28 4.63 -5.22 6.71
C ASP A 28 5.76 -5.31 5.67
N PHE A 29 6.38 -4.18 5.31
CA PHE A 29 7.54 -4.16 4.41
C PHE A 29 8.84 -4.55 5.12
N GLU A 30 9.67 -5.29 4.40
CA GLU A 30 11.02 -5.68 4.77
C GLU A 30 12.02 -5.41 3.64
N ASP A 31 13.31 -5.48 3.94
CA ASP A 31 14.37 -5.39 2.92
C ASP A 31 14.27 -6.58 1.94
N GLY A 32 14.56 -6.34 0.66
CA GLY A 32 14.50 -7.35 -0.41
C GLY A 32 15.57 -8.43 -0.34
N GLY A 33 16.47 -8.39 0.66
CA GLY A 33 17.53 -9.37 0.91
C GLY A 33 18.93 -8.90 0.54
N ASP A 34 19.10 -7.61 0.27
CA ASP A 34 20.38 -7.01 -0.15
C ASP A 34 20.99 -6.06 0.90
N GLY A 35 20.26 -5.79 1.99
CA GLY A 35 20.71 -4.98 3.12
C GLY A 35 20.72 -3.48 2.85
N VAL A 36 19.98 -3.01 1.85
CA VAL A 36 19.92 -1.59 1.46
C VAL A 36 18.95 -0.79 2.33
N TYR A 37 17.85 -1.41 2.78
CA TYR A 37 16.74 -0.73 3.43
C TYR A 37 16.66 -0.99 4.93
N SER A 38 16.29 0.05 5.69
CA SER A 38 15.98 -0.04 7.12
C SER A 38 14.71 0.75 7.46
N PHE A 39 13.98 0.31 8.48
CA PHE A 39 12.62 0.76 8.77
C PHE A 39 12.49 1.27 10.20
N GLU A 40 11.87 2.45 10.36
CA GLU A 40 11.48 3.02 11.64
C GLU A 40 9.97 3.27 11.65
N LYS A 41 9.27 2.64 12.61
CA LYS A 41 7.83 2.82 12.79
C LYS A 41 7.58 4.07 13.62
N ASN A 42 6.82 5.02 13.08
CA ASN A 42 6.49 6.26 13.73
C ASN A 42 5.23 6.10 14.61
N GLN A 43 5.03 7.01 15.57
CA GLN A 43 3.87 6.98 16.47
C GLN A 43 2.54 7.25 15.76
N ASP A 44 2.57 7.89 14.60
CA ASP A 44 1.39 8.20 13.78
C ASP A 44 0.99 7.04 12.84
N GLY A 45 1.68 5.91 12.92
CA GLY A 45 1.42 4.72 12.09
C GLY A 45 2.20 4.69 10.77
N THR A 46 2.86 5.79 10.38
CA THR A 46 3.71 5.83 9.18
C THR A 46 5.03 5.07 9.41
N VAL A 47 5.72 4.73 8.32
CA VAL A 47 7.04 4.08 8.37
C VAL A 47 8.05 4.93 7.64
N THR A 48 9.08 5.39 8.35
CA THR A 48 10.25 6.01 7.73
C THR A 48 11.17 4.90 7.21
N VAL A 49 11.47 4.95 5.92
CA VAL A 49 12.36 4.01 5.24
C VAL A 49 13.63 4.73 4.85
N SER A 50 14.75 4.30 5.41
CA SER A 50 16.08 4.75 4.99
C SER A 50 16.69 3.76 3.99
N TYR A 51 17.44 4.27 3.01
CA TYR A 51 18.12 3.46 2.01
C TYR A 51 19.57 3.93 1.80
N ASN A 52 20.45 2.96 1.52
CA ASN A 52 21.84 3.22 1.12
C ASN A 52 22.25 2.27 -0.02
N LYS A 53 21.99 2.70 -1.26
CA LYS A 53 22.32 1.97 -2.49
C LYS A 53 23.75 2.26 -2.93
N GLY A 54 24.64 1.29 -2.71
CA GLY A 54 25.97 1.26 -3.29
C GLY A 54 26.00 0.74 -4.73
N ALA A 55 27.19 0.63 -5.32
CA ALA A 55 27.38 0.07 -6.66
C ALA A 55 26.87 -1.39 -6.73
N GLY A 56 26.11 -1.71 -7.79
CA GLY A 56 25.50 -3.03 -7.98
C GLY A 56 24.20 -3.24 -7.19
N LYS A 57 23.66 -2.19 -6.57
CA LYS A 57 22.41 -2.18 -5.79
C LYS A 57 21.36 -1.23 -6.37
N GLU A 58 21.51 -0.84 -7.64
CA GLU A 58 20.63 0.10 -8.33
C GLU A 58 19.17 -0.39 -8.35
N TRP A 59 18.99 -1.70 -8.40
CA TRP A 59 17.70 -2.40 -8.40
C TRP A 59 17.34 -3.05 -7.05
N ALA A 60 18.00 -2.64 -5.97
CA ALA A 60 17.58 -3.02 -4.63
C ALA A 60 16.13 -2.55 -4.37
N ASN A 61 15.38 -3.39 -3.65
CA ASN A 61 13.98 -3.14 -3.31
C ASN A 61 13.69 -3.46 -1.85
N LEU A 62 12.57 -2.92 -1.38
CA LEU A 62 11.86 -3.43 -0.21
C LEU A 62 10.60 -4.17 -0.70
N ARG A 63 10.15 -5.14 0.09
CA ARG A 63 9.05 -6.03 -0.29
C ARG A 63 8.07 -6.25 0.85
N ALA A 64 6.81 -6.50 0.53
CA ALA A 64 5.82 -7.05 1.44
C ALA A 64 5.13 -8.25 0.78
N SER A 65 4.86 -9.30 1.57
CA SER A 65 4.08 -10.47 1.16
C SER A 65 2.74 -10.48 1.88
N PHE A 66 1.67 -10.80 1.14
CA PHE A 66 0.29 -10.72 1.60
C PHE A 66 -0.46 -12.06 1.53
N GLU A 67 0.11 -13.07 0.85
CA GLU A 67 -0.54 -14.34 0.48
C GLU A 67 -1.22 -15.06 1.64
N ASP A 68 -0.64 -15.06 2.84
CA ASP A 68 -1.22 -15.77 3.99
C ASP A 68 -2.14 -14.87 4.85
N LYS A 69 -1.68 -13.65 5.15
CA LYS A 69 -2.32 -12.78 6.14
C LYS A 69 -3.53 -12.02 5.59
N TYR A 70 -3.53 -11.80 4.28
CA TYR A 70 -4.44 -10.88 3.59
C TYR A 70 -5.02 -11.49 2.31
N SER A 71 -5.15 -12.81 2.27
CA SER A 71 -5.79 -13.52 1.16
C SER A 71 -7.17 -12.95 0.85
N GLY A 72 -7.52 -12.85 -0.43
CA GLY A 72 -8.83 -12.39 -0.89
C GLY A 72 -8.99 -10.87 -1.04
N PHE A 73 -7.98 -10.07 -0.73
CA PHE A 73 -7.95 -8.67 -1.16
C PHE A 73 -7.38 -8.56 -2.57
N ASN A 74 -8.02 -7.72 -3.40
CA ASN A 74 -7.70 -7.61 -4.81
C ASN A 74 -7.33 -6.18 -5.23
N THR A 75 -7.37 -5.22 -4.30
CA THR A 75 -6.97 -3.83 -4.52
C THR A 75 -5.94 -3.41 -3.48
N ILE A 76 -4.90 -2.69 -3.92
CA ILE A 76 -3.91 -2.05 -3.05
C ILE A 76 -3.88 -0.55 -3.30
N THR A 77 -3.87 0.23 -2.22
CA THR A 77 -3.60 1.66 -2.23
C THR A 77 -2.30 1.95 -1.48
N LEU A 78 -1.32 2.48 -2.19
CA LEU A 78 -0.01 2.89 -1.68
C LEU A 78 0.01 4.42 -1.58
N VAL A 79 0.36 4.96 -0.42
CA VAL A 79 0.60 6.39 -0.22
C VAL A 79 2.02 6.58 0.29
N LEU A 80 2.86 7.26 -0.49
CA LEU A 80 4.27 7.50 -0.18
C LEU A 80 4.58 8.99 -0.18
N ARG A 81 5.49 9.42 0.68
CA ARG A 81 6.04 10.77 0.70
C ARG A 81 7.55 10.70 0.61
N GLY A 82 8.16 11.56 -0.20
CA GLY A 82 9.61 11.53 -0.40
C GLY A 82 10.19 12.88 -0.80
N PRO A 83 11.52 12.98 -0.84
CA PRO A 83 12.22 14.21 -1.24
C PRO A 83 11.95 14.57 -2.70
N ALA A 84 11.66 15.85 -2.96
CA ALA A 84 11.32 16.34 -4.30
C ALA A 84 12.38 15.99 -5.35
N GLY A 85 11.93 15.59 -6.54
CA GLY A 85 12.78 15.23 -7.68
C GLY A 85 13.37 13.82 -7.63
N LYS A 86 13.19 13.07 -6.53
CA LYS A 86 13.55 11.64 -6.47
C LYS A 86 12.44 10.77 -7.06
N ASN A 87 12.85 9.68 -7.69
CA ASN A 87 11.93 8.73 -8.33
C ASN A 87 11.66 7.52 -7.45
N VAL A 88 10.45 6.99 -7.53
CA VAL A 88 10.05 5.73 -6.90
C VAL A 88 9.31 4.87 -7.92
N LEU A 89 9.55 3.57 -7.87
CA LEU A 89 8.85 2.58 -8.68
C LEU A 89 8.07 1.62 -7.77
N LEU A 90 6.78 1.49 -8.05
CA LEU A 90 5.85 0.62 -7.33
C LEU A 90 5.50 -0.57 -8.22
N LYS A 91 5.61 -1.79 -7.67
CA LYS A 91 5.34 -3.04 -8.38
C LYS A 91 4.48 -3.99 -7.54
N PRO A 92 3.17 -3.73 -7.41
CA PRO A 92 2.22 -4.72 -6.92
C PRO A 92 2.34 -6.03 -7.69
N ASN A 93 2.27 -7.15 -6.97
CA ASN A 93 2.44 -8.52 -7.44
C ASN A 93 3.73 -8.83 -8.19
N ASN A 94 4.73 -7.94 -8.14
CA ASN A 94 5.88 -7.97 -9.04
C ASN A 94 5.47 -8.11 -10.52
N ALA A 95 4.29 -7.59 -10.88
CA ALA A 95 3.73 -7.72 -12.22
C ALA A 95 4.09 -6.49 -13.05
N GLY A 96 4.74 -6.68 -14.20
CA GLY A 96 5.11 -5.56 -15.08
C GLY A 96 3.91 -4.76 -15.61
N THR A 97 2.71 -5.35 -15.64
CA THR A 97 1.47 -4.67 -16.01
C THR A 97 0.93 -3.72 -14.93
N LEU A 98 1.33 -3.93 -13.67
CA LEU A 98 0.94 -3.10 -12.52
C LEU A 98 2.09 -2.17 -12.07
N GLU A 99 3.17 -2.13 -12.84
CA GLU A 99 4.34 -1.33 -12.54
C GLU A 99 4.06 0.16 -12.81
N LYS A 100 4.37 1.03 -11.84
CA LYS A 100 4.22 2.48 -12.01
C LYS A 100 5.36 3.26 -11.36
N SER A 101 5.95 4.17 -12.14
CA SER A 101 6.95 5.14 -11.68
C SER A 101 6.31 6.48 -11.32
N PHE A 102 6.81 7.12 -10.28
CA PHE A 102 6.46 8.46 -9.85
C PHE A 102 7.71 9.27 -9.52
N THR A 103 7.62 10.59 -9.67
CA THR A 103 8.62 11.54 -9.16
C THR A 103 7.98 12.28 -7.98
N PHE A 104 8.66 12.33 -6.85
CA PHE A 104 8.16 13.07 -5.68
C PHE A 104 8.17 14.59 -5.94
N GLU A 105 7.15 15.26 -5.41
CA GLU A 105 7.02 16.71 -5.40
C GLU A 105 7.05 17.22 -3.94
N GLU A 106 7.60 18.41 -3.74
CA GLU A 106 7.71 19.01 -2.39
C GLU A 106 6.34 19.14 -1.73
N GLY A 107 6.21 18.60 -0.51
CA GLY A 107 4.98 18.67 0.29
C GLY A 107 3.79 17.87 -0.26
N LYS A 108 3.99 16.97 -1.23
CA LYS A 108 2.93 16.12 -1.79
C LYS A 108 3.19 14.64 -1.57
N ASP A 109 2.09 13.91 -1.43
CA ASP A 109 2.10 12.46 -1.39
C ASP A 109 1.89 11.91 -2.81
N VAL A 110 2.58 10.82 -3.10
CA VAL A 110 2.29 9.95 -4.24
C VAL A 110 1.25 8.94 -3.78
N THR A 111 0.11 8.89 -4.47
CA THR A 111 -0.94 7.89 -4.25
C THR A 111 -1.05 7.00 -5.48
N TYR A 112 -1.00 5.70 -5.28
CA TYR A 112 -1.22 4.70 -6.32
C TYR A 112 -2.21 3.64 -5.84
N THR A 113 -3.37 3.58 -6.50
CA THR A 113 -4.38 2.55 -6.28
C THR A 113 -4.49 1.68 -7.52
N VAL A 114 -4.45 0.36 -7.35
CA VAL A 114 -4.59 -0.60 -8.44
C VAL A 114 -5.22 -1.90 -7.95
N SER A 115 -5.96 -2.54 -8.85
CA SER A 115 -6.63 -3.81 -8.60
C SER A 115 -6.10 -4.90 -9.54
N ALA A 116 -6.17 -6.16 -9.10
CA ALA A 116 -5.82 -7.35 -9.84
C ALA A 116 -6.82 -8.48 -9.53
N GLU A 117 -6.59 -9.72 -9.97
CA GLU A 117 -7.37 -10.88 -9.50
C GLU A 117 -7.21 -11.06 -7.98
N GLU A 118 -5.98 -10.93 -7.50
CA GLU A 118 -5.62 -10.90 -6.08
C GLU A 118 -4.34 -10.07 -5.91
N ILE A 119 -4.17 -9.41 -4.76
CA ILE A 119 -2.92 -8.74 -4.39
C ILE A 119 -2.14 -9.61 -3.41
N THR A 120 -1.06 -10.22 -3.89
CA THR A 120 -0.26 -11.22 -3.16
C THR A 120 1.04 -10.66 -2.62
N ASN A 121 1.61 -9.63 -3.25
CA ASN A 121 2.82 -8.97 -2.78
C ASN A 121 2.94 -7.55 -3.33
N CYS A 122 3.92 -6.80 -2.86
CA CYS A 122 4.35 -5.55 -3.48
C CYS A 122 5.84 -5.34 -3.31
N LEU A 123 6.50 -4.90 -4.38
CA LEU A 123 7.89 -4.41 -4.34
C LEU A 123 7.90 -2.89 -4.52
N ILE A 124 8.78 -2.20 -3.78
CA ILE A 124 9.03 -0.76 -3.94
C ILE A 124 10.52 -0.56 -4.19
N PHE A 125 10.86 0.24 -5.20
CA PHE A 125 12.24 0.60 -5.54
C PHE A 125 12.39 2.12 -5.42
N MET A 126 13.19 2.56 -4.46
CA MET A 126 13.56 3.97 -4.33
C MET A 126 14.75 4.27 -5.22
N GLU A 127 14.65 5.26 -6.11
CA GLU A 127 15.66 5.57 -7.14
C GLU A 127 16.07 4.31 -7.93
N PRO A 128 15.15 3.66 -8.68
CA PRO A 128 15.52 2.54 -9.54
C PRO A 128 16.56 2.97 -10.57
N ASP A 129 17.45 2.03 -10.95
CA ASP A 129 18.54 2.25 -11.91
C ASP A 129 19.60 3.29 -11.47
N ALA A 130 19.64 3.63 -10.17
CA ALA A 130 20.60 4.58 -9.61
C ALA A 130 21.14 4.14 -8.24
N ALA A 131 22.38 4.52 -7.98
CA ALA A 131 22.95 4.51 -6.63
C ALA A 131 22.54 5.79 -5.89
N GLY A 132 22.48 5.75 -4.56
CA GLY A 132 22.03 6.88 -3.75
C GLY A 132 21.73 6.50 -2.31
N GLN A 133 21.58 7.52 -1.47
CA GLN A 133 21.19 7.34 -0.08
C GLN A 133 20.20 8.42 0.35
N GLY A 134 19.36 8.09 1.32
CA GLY A 134 18.39 9.02 1.87
C GLY A 134 17.28 8.29 2.59
N SER A 135 16.13 8.96 2.68
CA SER A 135 14.91 8.37 3.23
C SER A 135 13.67 8.83 2.49
N PHE A 136 12.60 8.07 2.65
CA PHE A 136 11.24 8.40 2.28
C PHE A 136 10.29 7.81 3.34
N THR A 137 9.01 8.14 3.27
CA THR A 137 8.00 7.68 4.20
C THR A 137 6.95 6.87 3.46
N ILE A 138 6.67 5.67 3.95
CA ILE A 138 5.44 4.97 3.64
C ILE A 138 4.37 5.58 4.56
N VAL A 139 3.47 6.36 3.98
CA VAL A 139 2.38 7.02 4.71
C VAL A 139 1.27 6.02 5.00
N SER A 140 0.86 5.24 4.00
CA SER A 140 -0.03 4.12 4.20
C SER A 140 0.07 3.07 3.09
N VAL A 141 -0.23 1.83 3.43
CA VAL A 141 -0.50 0.74 2.49
C VAL A 141 -1.79 0.05 2.92
N LEU A 142 -2.82 0.21 2.11
CA LEU A 142 -4.15 -0.32 2.40
C LEU A 142 -4.49 -1.40 1.39
N LEU A 143 -4.94 -2.55 1.87
CA LEU A 143 -5.51 -3.61 1.04
C LEU A 143 -7.03 -3.62 1.21
N SER A 144 -7.74 -3.74 0.11
CA SER A 144 -9.20 -3.80 0.09
C SER A 144 -9.70 -4.76 -0.99
N TYR A 145 -10.97 -5.11 -0.88
CA TYR A 145 -11.67 -5.86 -1.92
C TYR A 145 -12.60 -4.92 -2.66
N GLU A 146 -12.48 -4.90 -3.98
CA GLU A 146 -13.42 -4.28 -4.90
C GLU A 146 -14.08 -5.35 -5.76
N GLU A 147 -15.41 -5.35 -5.79
CA GLU A 147 -16.15 -6.21 -6.69
C GLU A 147 -15.82 -5.83 -8.13
N THR A 148 -15.31 -6.79 -8.90
CA THR A 148 -15.02 -6.60 -10.32
C THR A 148 -16.27 -6.96 -11.13
N GLU A 149 -16.73 -6.03 -11.97
CA GLU A 149 -17.89 -6.24 -12.88
C GLU A 149 -17.57 -7.19 -14.05
#